data_AF-A0A3M0Z344-F1
#
_entry.id   AF-A0A3M0Z344-F1
#
_cell.length_a   1.000
_cell.length_b   1.000
_cell.length_c   1.000
_cell.angle_alpha   90.00
_cell.angle_beta   90.00
_cell.angle_gamma   90.00
#
_symmetry.space_group_name_H-M   'P 1'
#
loop_
_entity.id
_entity.type
_entity.pdbx_description
1 polymer ?
#
loop_
_entity_poly.entity_id
_entity_poly.type
_entity_poly.pdbx_seq_one_letter_code
_entity_poly.pdbx_strand_id
1 'polypeptide(L)'
;PRDFTTSAARRELDRARMLRAVREGRPGTAMRPFAGILGPEEMEAVVDYIRATFMAGRPPPGARYHSAANGWPEHRRRYGAAYPFVLGQIPLDRPDEALSEAQRRGKRLYLEACISCHDRPRVRRQGPRWAPRPVSFPRAAPRTPREGATGVDALSGASPFARHLRAPRLAGLSPEERRGEALYQAWCSFCHAPDGTARHWIGRFLDPPPRDFTDPRWGLDRAALERAIREGVPGTAMPAWGRVLGEADIRALAAYLDRAFGVARRARPSPAPGRPISSPASSPGAPRWQRAPKKGEEGP
;
A
#
# COMPACT_ATOMS: atom_id res chain seq x y z
N PRO A 1 -0.45 29.84 3.23
CA PRO A 1 -1.41 28.75 2.87
C PRO A 1 -2.85 29.19 3.18
N ARG A 2 -3.82 28.89 2.31
CA ARG A 2 -5.24 29.24 2.49
C ARG A 2 -6.06 27.96 2.69
N ASP A 3 -7.02 27.99 3.62
CA ASP A 3 -7.97 26.90 3.82
C ASP A 3 -9.21 27.10 2.93
N PHE A 4 -9.32 26.29 1.88
CA PHE A 4 -10.41 26.33 0.90
C PHE A 4 -11.75 25.80 1.42
N THR A 5 -11.79 25.17 2.59
CA THR A 5 -13.02 24.55 3.12
C THR A 5 -13.93 25.54 3.87
N THR A 6 -13.38 26.70 4.24
CA THR A 6 -14.08 27.72 5.02
C THR A 6 -15.15 28.49 4.22
N SER A 7 -16.18 28.97 4.90
CA SER A 7 -17.22 29.83 4.29
C SER A 7 -16.66 31.17 3.81
N ALA A 8 -15.64 31.71 4.50
CA ALA A 8 -14.92 32.91 4.07
C ALA A 8 -14.19 32.69 2.74
N ALA A 9 -13.45 31.58 2.61
CA ALA A 9 -12.78 31.24 1.35
C ALA A 9 -13.76 31.08 0.19
N ARG A 10 -14.95 30.50 0.43
CA ARG A 10 -16.02 30.39 -0.58
C ARG A 10 -16.52 31.72 -1.11
N ARG A 11 -16.63 32.74 -0.25
CA ARG A 11 -17.09 34.08 -0.64
C ARG A 11 -16.00 34.87 -1.35
N GLU A 12 -14.77 34.76 -0.87
CA GLU A 12 -13.66 35.59 -1.35
C GLU A 12 -12.99 35.06 -2.62
N LEU A 13 -13.01 33.74 -2.83
CA LEU A 13 -12.28 33.08 -3.91
C LEU A 13 -13.26 32.65 -5.00
N ASP A 14 -13.72 33.58 -5.82
CA ASP A 14 -14.44 33.23 -7.04
C ASP A 14 -13.53 32.54 -8.07
N ARG A 15 -14.13 31.94 -9.09
CA ARG A 15 -13.42 31.17 -10.13
C ARG A 15 -12.38 32.04 -10.85
N ALA A 16 -12.75 33.27 -11.21
CA ALA A 16 -11.88 34.17 -11.96
C ALA A 16 -10.66 34.60 -11.16
N ARG A 17 -10.84 34.87 -9.87
CA ARG A 17 -9.75 35.20 -8.94
C ARG A 17 -8.80 34.02 -8.75
N MET A 18 -9.34 32.81 -8.61
CA MET A 18 -8.52 31.60 -8.51
C MET A 18 -7.71 31.36 -9.79
N LEU A 19 -8.32 31.51 -10.97
CA LEU A 19 -7.63 31.39 -12.26
C LEU A 19 -6.51 32.41 -12.41
N ARG A 20 -6.78 33.67 -12.05
CA ARG A 20 -5.76 34.72 -12.06
C ARG A 20 -4.58 34.38 -11.16
N ALA A 21 -4.86 33.88 -9.95
CA ALA A 21 -3.83 33.48 -9.01
C ALA A 21 -3.00 32.27 -9.48
N VAL A 22 -3.59 31.34 -10.23
CA VAL A 22 -2.84 30.21 -10.84
C VAL A 22 -2.01 30.71 -12.02
N ARG A 23 -2.60 31.51 -12.90
CA ARG A 23 -1.95 32.02 -14.12
C ARG A 23 -0.79 32.95 -13.80
N GLU A 24 -1.03 33.98 -12.99
CA GLU A 24 -0.11 35.09 -12.74
C GLU A 24 0.66 34.94 -11.41
N GLY A 25 0.30 33.95 -10.59
CA GLY A 25 0.81 33.83 -9.24
C GLY A 25 0.22 34.90 -8.33
N ARG A 26 0.83 35.06 -7.15
CA ARG A 26 0.47 36.12 -6.20
C ARG A 26 1.72 36.83 -5.70
N PRO A 27 1.91 38.11 -6.05
CA PRO A 27 3.05 38.91 -5.58
C PRO A 27 3.20 38.87 -4.06
N GLY A 28 4.44 38.81 -3.58
CA GLY A 28 4.75 38.73 -2.14
C GLY A 28 4.46 37.38 -1.49
N THR A 29 4.16 36.32 -2.27
CA THR A 29 3.91 34.98 -1.75
C THR A 29 4.71 33.92 -2.52
N ALA A 30 4.74 32.70 -1.99
CA ALA A 30 5.33 31.56 -2.67
C ALA A 30 4.50 31.05 -3.87
N MET A 31 3.30 31.58 -4.12
CA MET A 31 2.46 31.18 -5.25
C MET A 31 2.99 31.80 -6.54
N ARG A 32 3.84 31.07 -7.26
CA ARG A 32 4.41 31.48 -8.56
C ARG A 32 3.36 31.39 -9.68
N PRO A 33 3.52 32.15 -10.77
CA PRO A 33 2.72 31.98 -11.98
C PRO A 33 2.93 30.59 -12.60
N PHE A 34 1.86 29.99 -13.12
CA PHE A 34 1.90 28.78 -13.93
C PHE A 34 1.66 29.03 -15.42
N ALA A 35 1.48 30.31 -15.82
CA ALA A 35 1.51 30.68 -17.23
C ALA A 35 2.82 30.22 -17.88
N GLY A 36 2.72 29.48 -19.00
CA GLY A 36 3.87 28.88 -19.69
C GLY A 36 4.30 27.50 -19.16
N ILE A 37 3.71 27.01 -18.07
CA ILE A 37 3.89 25.63 -17.57
C ILE A 37 2.63 24.81 -17.86
N LEU A 38 1.46 25.39 -17.62
CA LEU A 38 0.15 24.78 -17.86
C LEU A 38 -0.60 25.53 -18.96
N GLY A 39 -1.36 24.80 -19.76
CA GLY A 39 -2.31 25.35 -20.72
C GLY A 39 -3.54 25.98 -20.03
N PRO A 40 -4.29 26.84 -20.73
CA PRO A 40 -5.52 27.45 -20.21
C PRO A 40 -6.52 26.43 -19.66
N GLU A 41 -6.80 25.36 -20.42
CA GLU A 41 -7.74 24.31 -20.01
C GLU A 41 -7.27 23.53 -18.77
N GLU A 42 -5.97 23.32 -18.62
CA GLU A 42 -5.40 22.62 -17.47
C GLU A 42 -5.52 23.47 -16.20
N MET A 43 -5.26 24.78 -16.30
CA MET A 43 -5.46 25.71 -15.19
C MET A 43 -6.95 25.79 -14.78
N GLU A 44 -7.86 25.76 -15.75
CA GLU A 44 -9.30 25.67 -15.52
C GLU A 44 -9.68 24.37 -14.80
N ALA A 45 -9.20 23.22 -15.28
CA ALA A 45 -9.45 21.93 -14.67
C ALA A 45 -8.98 21.90 -13.21
N VAL A 46 -7.80 22.46 -12.89
CA VAL A 46 -7.27 22.54 -11.52
C VAL A 46 -8.16 23.43 -10.64
N VAL A 47 -8.53 24.63 -11.12
CA VAL A 47 -9.38 25.55 -10.35
C VAL A 47 -10.75 24.95 -10.10
N ASP A 48 -11.38 24.37 -11.13
CA ASP A 48 -12.70 23.77 -11.01
C ASP A 48 -12.68 22.53 -10.13
N TYR A 49 -11.62 21.72 -10.20
CA TYR A 49 -11.41 20.62 -9.26
C TYR A 49 -11.34 21.11 -7.82
N ILE A 50 -10.57 22.16 -7.51
CA ILE A 50 -10.44 22.69 -6.15
C ILE A 50 -11.81 23.19 -5.65
N ARG A 51 -12.52 23.93 -6.50
CA ARG A 51 -13.83 24.49 -6.18
C ARG A 51 -14.88 23.41 -5.93
N ALA A 52 -15.00 22.43 -6.82
CA ALA A 52 -15.95 21.33 -6.67
C ALA A 52 -15.63 20.48 -5.42
N THR A 53 -14.36 20.10 -5.26
CA THR A 53 -13.92 19.17 -4.23
C THR A 53 -13.94 19.80 -2.84
N PHE A 54 -13.26 20.93 -2.65
CA PHE A 54 -12.98 21.47 -1.32
C PHE A 54 -13.94 22.59 -0.91
N MET A 55 -14.44 23.38 -1.87
CA MET A 55 -15.29 24.54 -1.58
C MET A 55 -16.78 24.17 -1.58
N ALA A 56 -17.22 23.38 -2.56
CA ALA A 56 -18.61 22.91 -2.66
C ALA A 56 -18.87 21.61 -1.89
N GLY A 57 -17.84 20.90 -1.44
CA GLY A 57 -17.97 19.62 -0.73
C GLY A 57 -18.51 18.49 -1.61
N ARG A 58 -18.40 18.62 -2.94
CA ARG A 58 -18.83 17.62 -3.93
C ARG A 58 -17.59 17.10 -4.66
N PRO A 59 -16.83 16.16 -4.07
CA PRO A 59 -15.68 15.58 -4.74
C PRO A 59 -16.12 14.98 -6.09
N PRO A 60 -15.43 15.29 -7.21
CA PRO A 60 -15.80 14.76 -8.51
C PRO A 60 -15.68 13.23 -8.53
N PRO A 61 -16.43 12.54 -9.42
CA PRO A 61 -16.27 11.11 -9.63
C PRO A 61 -14.80 10.78 -9.87
N GLY A 62 -14.23 9.83 -9.12
CA GLY A 62 -12.80 9.47 -9.24
C GLY A 62 -11.83 10.25 -8.34
N ALA A 63 -12.26 11.26 -7.59
CA ALA A 63 -11.43 11.93 -6.57
C ALA A 63 -11.02 11.02 -5.39
N ARG A 64 -11.51 9.76 -5.37
CA ARG A 64 -11.06 8.74 -4.44
C ARG A 64 -9.72 8.19 -4.90
N TYR A 65 -8.66 8.51 -4.15
CA TYR A 65 -7.31 7.98 -4.34
C TYR A 65 -7.22 6.44 -4.42
N HIS A 66 -8.25 5.74 -3.95
CA HIS A 66 -8.35 4.29 -3.93
C HIS A 66 -9.56 3.81 -4.75
N SER A 67 -9.41 3.74 -6.07
CA SER A 67 -10.42 3.31 -7.03
C SER A 67 -9.86 2.31 -8.03
N ALA A 68 -10.71 1.51 -8.68
CA ALA A 68 -10.25 0.65 -9.76
C ALA A 68 -9.55 1.43 -10.87
N ALA A 69 -10.05 2.64 -11.17
CA ALA A 69 -9.52 3.52 -12.20
C ALA A 69 -8.10 4.06 -11.91
N ASN A 70 -7.64 4.04 -10.65
CA ASN A 70 -6.27 4.43 -10.27
C ASN A 70 -5.44 3.25 -9.72
N GLY A 71 -5.75 2.02 -10.14
CA GLY A 71 -4.94 0.84 -9.85
C GLY A 71 -5.31 0.11 -8.55
N TRP A 72 -6.47 0.41 -7.97
CA TRP A 72 -6.92 -0.16 -6.69
C TRP A 72 -8.31 -0.83 -6.78
N PRO A 73 -8.49 -1.88 -7.62
CA PRO A 73 -9.80 -2.46 -7.92
C PRO A 73 -10.51 -3.06 -6.71
N GLU A 74 -9.77 -3.70 -5.80
CA GLU A 74 -10.33 -4.43 -4.66
C GLU A 74 -10.09 -3.75 -3.30
N HIS A 75 -9.71 -2.48 -3.31
CA HIS A 75 -9.31 -1.78 -2.08
C HIS A 75 -10.42 -1.77 -1.04
N ARG A 76 -11.66 -1.44 -1.43
CA ARG A 76 -12.80 -1.44 -0.49
C ARG A 76 -13.03 -2.81 0.13
N ARG A 77 -12.97 -3.88 -0.67
CA ARG A 77 -13.15 -5.26 -0.18
C ARG A 77 -12.04 -5.64 0.80
N ARG A 78 -10.81 -5.24 0.51
CA ARG A 78 -9.61 -5.62 1.27
C ARG A 78 -9.38 -4.81 2.54
N TYR A 79 -9.66 -3.51 2.48
CA TYR A 79 -9.31 -2.54 3.53
C TYR A 79 -10.51 -1.83 4.14
N GLY A 80 -11.74 -2.17 3.75
CA GLY A 80 -12.97 -1.52 4.24
C GLY A 80 -13.09 -1.48 5.76
N ALA A 81 -12.55 -2.47 6.47
CA ALA A 81 -12.51 -2.49 7.93
C ALA A 81 -11.73 -1.31 8.54
N ALA A 82 -10.74 -0.75 7.84
CA ALA A 82 -9.94 0.39 8.29
C ALA A 82 -10.61 1.76 8.03
N TYR A 83 -11.63 1.81 7.17
CA TYR A 83 -12.24 3.06 6.71
C TYR A 83 -12.78 3.95 7.84
N PRO A 84 -13.41 3.41 8.91
CA PRO A 84 -13.86 4.25 10.01
C PRO A 84 -12.74 5.05 10.70
N PHE A 85 -11.51 4.55 10.69
CA PHE A 85 -10.34 5.28 11.22
C PHE A 85 -9.80 6.28 10.20
N VAL A 86 -9.72 5.91 8.92
CA VAL A 86 -9.30 6.80 7.81
C VAL A 86 -10.22 8.01 7.67
N LEU A 87 -11.53 7.78 7.77
CA LEU A 87 -12.57 8.80 7.64
C LEU A 87 -12.80 9.58 8.95
N GLY A 88 -12.07 9.25 10.03
CA GLY A 88 -12.22 9.89 11.34
C GLY A 88 -13.58 9.66 12.00
N GLN A 89 -14.30 8.60 11.63
CA GLN A 89 -15.56 8.20 12.26
C GLN A 89 -15.32 7.59 13.65
N ILE A 90 -14.22 6.85 13.79
CA ILE A 90 -13.75 6.29 15.07
C ILE A 90 -12.45 7.00 15.43
N PRO A 91 -12.36 7.66 16.61
CA PRO A 91 -11.11 8.25 17.08
C PRO A 91 -10.04 7.17 17.26
N LEU A 92 -8.82 7.41 16.79
CA LEU A 92 -7.74 6.42 16.90
C LEU A 92 -7.39 6.12 18.36
N ASP A 93 -7.50 7.11 19.26
CA ASP A 93 -7.28 7.00 20.71
C ASP A 93 -8.45 6.38 21.48
N ARG A 94 -9.48 5.84 20.80
CA ARG A 94 -10.51 5.05 21.45
C ARG A 94 -9.88 3.78 22.07
N PRO A 95 -10.07 3.51 23.38
CA PRO A 95 -9.55 2.31 24.03
C PRO A 95 -9.98 1.03 23.34
N ASP A 96 -9.09 0.02 23.28
CA ASP A 96 -9.34 -1.23 22.54
C ASP A 96 -10.48 -2.04 23.16
N GLU A 97 -10.70 -1.90 24.46
CA GLU A 97 -11.78 -2.52 25.23
C GLU A 97 -13.15 -1.95 24.83
N ALA A 98 -13.16 -0.70 24.35
CA ALA A 98 -14.36 -0.01 23.89
C ALA A 98 -14.61 -0.18 22.38
N LEU A 99 -13.87 -1.08 21.72
CA LEU A 99 -13.99 -1.41 20.30
C LEU A 99 -14.55 -2.83 20.11
N SER A 100 -15.44 -2.99 19.13
CA SER A 100 -15.84 -4.32 18.68
C SER A 100 -14.64 -5.08 18.08
N GLU A 101 -14.74 -6.40 17.94
CA GLU A 101 -13.68 -7.19 17.32
C GLU A 101 -13.37 -6.73 15.88
N ALA A 102 -14.40 -6.43 15.09
CA ALA A 102 -14.25 -5.87 13.75
C ALA A 102 -13.52 -4.52 13.76
N GLN A 103 -13.83 -3.64 14.72
CA GLN A 103 -13.17 -2.35 14.87
C GLN A 103 -11.71 -2.52 15.31
N ARG A 104 -11.39 -3.47 16.20
CA ARG A 104 -10.00 -3.81 16.57
C ARG A 104 -9.20 -4.32 15.38
N ARG A 105 -9.79 -5.17 14.52
CA ARG A 105 -9.17 -5.59 13.25
C ARG A 105 -8.95 -4.41 12.31
N GLY A 106 -9.95 -3.54 12.17
CA GLY A 106 -9.88 -2.31 11.38
C GLY A 106 -8.79 -1.34 11.84
N LYS A 107 -8.67 -1.14 13.16
CA LYS A 107 -7.65 -0.29 13.79
C LYS A 107 -6.24 -0.80 13.51
N ARG A 108 -6.03 -2.10 13.65
CA ARG A 108 -4.76 -2.77 13.31
C ARG A 108 -4.41 -2.56 11.84
N LEU A 109 -5.38 -2.78 10.96
CA LEU A 109 -5.18 -2.60 9.52
C LEU A 109 -4.83 -1.16 9.16
N TYR A 110 -5.50 -0.17 9.79
CA TYR A 110 -5.19 1.25 9.64
C TYR A 110 -3.76 1.58 10.08
N LEU A 111 -3.35 1.12 11.27
CA LEU A 111 -2.00 1.34 11.82
C LEU A 111 -0.90 0.69 10.97
N GLU A 112 -1.21 -0.42 10.27
CA GLU A 112 -0.23 -1.16 9.48
C GLU A 112 -0.15 -0.75 8.01
N ALA A 113 -1.23 -0.21 7.43
CA ALA A 113 -1.32 0.00 5.99
C ALA A 113 -1.70 1.43 5.59
N CYS A 114 -2.33 2.22 6.47
CA CYS A 114 -2.93 3.49 6.10
C CYS A 114 -2.27 4.69 6.76
N ILE A 115 -1.76 4.53 7.99
CA ILE A 115 -1.32 5.64 8.83
C ILE A 115 -0.16 6.45 8.23
N SER A 116 0.66 5.86 7.35
CA SER A 116 1.78 6.58 6.72
C SER A 116 1.32 7.71 5.78
N CYS A 117 0.15 7.58 5.15
CA CYS A 117 -0.44 8.62 4.29
C CYS A 117 -1.60 9.35 4.98
N HIS A 118 -2.25 8.69 5.94
CA HIS A 118 -3.34 9.23 6.75
C HIS A 118 -2.85 9.52 8.18
N ASP A 119 -1.74 10.24 8.31
CA ASP A 119 -0.94 10.42 9.53
C ASP A 119 -1.52 11.37 10.58
N ARG A 120 -2.65 12.03 10.27
CA ARG A 120 -3.41 12.89 11.19
C ARG A 120 -4.82 12.37 11.45
N PRO A 121 -4.97 11.20 12.08
CA PRO A 121 -6.28 10.66 12.43
C PRO A 121 -7.02 11.56 13.40
N ARG A 122 -8.36 11.47 13.40
CA ARG A 122 -9.18 12.04 14.47
C ARG A 122 -8.82 11.37 15.79
N VAL A 123 -8.65 12.17 16.84
CA VAL A 123 -8.40 11.72 18.22
C VAL A 123 -9.21 12.58 19.18
N ARG A 124 -9.58 12.03 20.35
CA ARG A 124 -10.30 12.76 21.41
C ARG A 124 -9.38 13.74 22.12
N ARG A 125 -8.11 13.39 22.35
CA ARG A 125 -7.12 14.25 23.01
C ARG A 125 -5.93 14.52 22.09
N GLN A 126 -5.98 15.63 21.36
CA GLN A 126 -4.89 16.01 20.45
C GLN A 126 -3.64 16.52 21.18
N GLY A 127 -3.71 17.02 22.42
CA GLY A 127 -2.57 17.64 23.11
C GLY A 127 -2.00 18.89 22.41
N PRO A 128 -0.92 19.51 22.94
CA PRO A 128 -0.32 20.72 22.36
C PRO A 128 0.19 20.50 20.92
N ARG A 129 0.05 21.49 20.03
CA ARG A 129 0.42 21.38 18.61
C ARG A 129 1.94 21.29 18.36
N TRP A 130 2.74 21.81 19.29
CA TRP A 130 4.21 21.85 19.21
C TRP A 130 4.91 20.68 19.89
N ALA A 131 4.16 19.70 20.42
CA ALA A 131 4.75 18.51 21.01
C ALA A 131 5.27 17.57 19.91
N PRO A 132 6.54 17.12 19.96
CA PRO A 132 7.06 16.16 19.00
C PRO A 132 6.26 14.85 19.09
N ARG A 133 5.81 14.35 17.94
CA ARG A 133 4.98 13.15 17.83
C ARG A 133 5.48 12.26 16.69
N PRO A 134 5.44 10.93 16.88
CA PRO A 134 5.66 10.02 15.75
C PRO A 134 4.54 10.22 14.71
N VAL A 135 4.85 9.93 13.44
CA VAL A 135 3.87 9.90 12.32
C VAL A 135 2.65 9.02 12.67
N SER A 136 2.83 8.04 13.57
CA SER A 136 1.78 7.13 14.02
C SER A 136 1.03 7.56 15.29
N PHE A 137 1.02 8.84 15.64
CA PHE A 137 0.38 9.31 16.89
C PHE A 137 -1.15 9.42 16.76
N PRO A 138 -1.93 9.11 17.83
CA PRO A 138 -1.57 8.41 19.06
C PRO A 138 -1.63 6.90 18.83
N ARG A 139 -0.59 6.19 19.28
CA ARG A 139 -0.66 4.73 19.39
C ARG A 139 -1.59 4.42 20.57
N ALA A 140 -2.81 4.01 20.28
CA ALA A 140 -3.72 3.59 21.32
C ALA A 140 -3.34 2.21 21.86
N ALA A 141 -3.22 2.17 23.19
CA ALA A 141 -3.13 1.04 24.10
C ALA A 141 -1.84 0.19 24.08
N PRO A 142 -1.33 -0.17 25.27
CA PRO A 142 -0.10 -0.92 25.44
C PRO A 142 -0.31 -2.30 24.85
N ARG A 143 0.40 -2.62 23.77
CA ARG A 143 0.83 -4.01 23.67
C ARG A 143 1.66 -4.22 24.93
N THR A 144 1.26 -5.18 25.76
CA THR A 144 2.17 -5.75 26.74
C THR A 144 3.52 -5.85 26.02
N PRO A 145 4.57 -5.20 26.53
CA PRO A 145 5.91 -5.53 26.10
C PRO A 145 5.95 -7.05 26.08
N ARG A 146 6.30 -7.65 24.93
CA ARG A 146 6.93 -8.97 25.00
C ARG A 146 8.00 -8.80 26.08
N GLU A 147 7.97 -9.57 27.16
CA GLU A 147 8.84 -9.36 28.32
C GLU A 147 10.23 -8.93 27.85
N GLY A 148 10.62 -7.69 28.16
CA GLY A 148 11.84 -7.02 27.67
C GLY A 148 11.67 -5.88 26.64
N ALA A 149 10.49 -5.59 26.09
CA ALA A 149 10.31 -4.46 25.16
C ALA A 149 10.06 -3.12 25.89
N THR A 150 11.12 -2.52 26.42
CA THR A 150 11.09 -1.21 27.07
C THR A 150 11.13 -0.07 26.04
N GLY A 151 10.03 0.67 25.87
CA GLY A 151 10.03 2.02 25.29
C GLY A 151 9.59 2.17 23.83
N VAL A 152 9.32 3.43 23.44
CA VAL A 152 9.23 3.86 22.04
C VAL A 152 10.60 3.56 21.41
N ASP A 153 10.69 2.55 20.56
CA ASP A 153 11.95 2.30 19.86
C ASP A 153 12.18 3.41 18.83
N ALA A 154 13.39 3.99 18.83
CA ALA A 154 13.78 5.08 17.93
C ALA A 154 13.60 4.73 16.45
N LEU A 155 13.56 3.43 16.13
CA LEU A 155 13.46 2.90 14.78
C LEU A 155 12.02 3.02 14.24
N SER A 156 11.05 2.48 14.97
CA SER A 156 9.63 2.53 14.61
C SER A 156 8.99 3.89 14.94
N GLY A 157 9.67 4.73 15.72
CA GLY A 157 9.24 6.11 16.03
C GLY A 157 9.17 7.02 14.80
N ALA A 158 10.04 6.79 13.80
CA ALA A 158 10.08 7.57 12.55
C ALA A 158 9.12 7.03 11.47
N SER A 159 8.97 5.71 11.33
CA SER A 159 8.09 5.08 10.36
C SER A 159 7.74 3.63 10.75
N PRO A 160 6.49 3.16 10.52
CA PRO A 160 6.13 1.75 10.73
C PRO A 160 6.92 0.77 9.83
N PHE A 161 7.55 1.28 8.76
CA PHE A 161 8.32 0.50 7.82
C PHE A 161 9.79 0.33 8.22
N ALA A 162 10.34 1.22 9.06
CA ALA A 162 11.78 1.27 9.33
C ALA A 162 12.34 -0.03 9.93
N ARG A 163 11.55 -0.73 10.76
CA ARG A 163 11.93 -2.03 11.31
C ARG A 163 12.10 -3.11 10.23
N HIS A 164 11.32 -3.02 9.14
CA HIS A 164 11.31 -4.00 8.06
C HIS A 164 12.49 -3.80 7.09
N LEU A 165 13.20 -2.68 7.19
CA LEU A 165 14.40 -2.39 6.40
C LEU A 165 15.68 -3.00 7.00
N ARG A 166 15.56 -3.87 8.01
CA ARG A 166 16.70 -4.52 8.67
C ARG A 166 16.77 -6.00 8.31
N ALA A 167 17.80 -6.37 7.56
CA ALA A 167 18.09 -7.77 7.28
C ALA A 167 18.39 -8.57 8.58
N PRO A 168 18.01 -9.86 8.66
CA PRO A 168 18.42 -10.72 9.76
C PRO A 168 19.95 -10.87 9.77
N ARG A 169 20.56 -10.87 10.96
CA ARG A 169 21.99 -11.14 11.11
C ARG A 169 22.19 -12.64 11.34
N LEU A 170 22.65 -13.35 10.32
CA LEU A 170 22.84 -14.79 10.37
C LEU A 170 24.33 -15.12 10.51
N ALA A 171 24.68 -15.96 11.48
CA ALA A 171 26.02 -16.50 11.63
C ALA A 171 26.15 -17.87 10.94
N GLY A 172 27.36 -18.21 10.52
CA GLY A 172 27.68 -19.54 9.99
C GLY A 172 27.01 -19.87 8.65
N LEU A 173 26.76 -18.88 7.80
CA LEU A 173 26.24 -19.11 6.46
C LEU A 173 27.22 -19.94 5.63
N SER A 174 26.72 -20.84 4.79
CA SER A 174 27.53 -21.48 3.75
C SER A 174 27.92 -20.47 2.65
N PRO A 175 28.90 -20.77 1.78
CA PRO A 175 29.19 -19.91 0.61
C PRO A 175 27.96 -19.68 -0.29
N GLU A 176 27.14 -20.72 -0.48
CA GLU A 176 25.89 -20.64 -1.25
C GLU A 176 24.87 -19.72 -0.56
N GLU A 177 24.69 -19.86 0.76
CA GLU A 177 23.75 -19.01 1.50
C GLU A 177 24.20 -17.54 1.55
N ARG A 178 25.51 -17.27 1.67
CA ARG A 178 26.06 -15.91 1.56
C ARG A 178 25.80 -15.29 0.20
N ARG A 179 25.95 -16.07 -0.88
CA ARG A 179 25.62 -15.60 -2.23
C ARG A 179 24.12 -15.31 -2.34
N GLY A 180 23.28 -16.19 -1.80
CA GLY A 180 21.84 -15.98 -1.74
C GLY A 180 21.44 -14.73 -0.96
N GLU A 181 22.08 -14.46 0.18
CA GLU A 181 21.88 -13.25 0.98
C GLU A 181 22.18 -11.99 0.15
N ALA A 182 23.36 -11.94 -0.48
CA ALA A 182 23.76 -10.80 -1.30
C ALA A 182 22.77 -10.55 -2.45
N LEU A 183 22.36 -11.61 -3.15
CA LEU A 183 21.37 -11.51 -4.24
C LEU A 183 20.00 -11.07 -3.72
N TYR A 184 19.55 -11.63 -2.60
CA TYR A 184 18.27 -11.27 -2.00
C TYR A 184 18.23 -9.79 -1.62
N GLN A 185 19.28 -9.31 -0.94
CA GLN A 185 19.34 -7.91 -0.51
C GLN A 185 19.45 -6.96 -1.71
N ALA A 186 20.13 -7.35 -2.78
CA ALA A 186 20.26 -6.54 -3.99
C ALA A 186 18.96 -6.46 -4.83
N TRP A 187 18.25 -7.58 -4.99
CA TRP A 187 17.18 -7.68 -6.00
C TRP A 187 15.79 -7.95 -5.43
N CYS A 188 15.69 -8.75 -4.37
CA CYS A 188 14.41 -9.24 -3.86
C CYS A 188 13.86 -8.37 -2.73
N SER A 189 14.75 -7.83 -1.88
CA SER A 189 14.41 -7.04 -0.69
C SER A 189 13.57 -5.80 -1.01
N PHE A 190 13.72 -5.25 -2.22
CA PHE A 190 12.95 -4.10 -2.69
C PHE A 190 11.43 -4.37 -2.71
N CYS A 191 10.99 -5.60 -2.94
CA CYS A 191 9.58 -5.96 -2.82
C CYS A 191 9.32 -6.72 -1.51
N HIS A 192 10.20 -7.65 -1.15
CA HIS A 192 9.98 -8.58 -0.04
C HIS A 192 10.47 -8.10 1.32
N ALA A 193 10.96 -6.86 1.43
CA ALA A 193 11.65 -6.30 2.59
C ALA A 193 12.98 -7.01 2.90
N PRO A 194 14.00 -6.32 3.42
CA PRO A 194 15.22 -6.95 3.93
C PRO A 194 14.98 -8.07 4.95
N ASP A 195 13.92 -7.94 5.76
CA ASP A 195 13.52 -8.92 6.79
C ASP A 195 12.59 -10.05 6.29
N GLY A 196 12.25 -10.09 5.00
CA GLY A 196 11.39 -11.12 4.42
C GLY A 196 9.89 -10.95 4.64
N THR A 197 9.46 -9.91 5.36
CA THR A 197 8.04 -9.74 5.72
C THR A 197 7.19 -9.10 4.62
N ALA A 198 7.82 -8.50 3.61
CA ALA A 198 7.19 -7.62 2.61
C ALA A 198 6.41 -6.43 3.20
N ARG A 199 6.59 -6.13 4.50
CA ARG A 199 5.82 -5.10 5.22
C ARG A 199 6.47 -3.71 5.17
N HIS A 200 7.34 -3.45 4.20
CA HIS A 200 7.91 -2.13 3.97
C HIS A 200 7.09 -1.35 2.94
N TRP A 201 7.50 -0.11 2.64
CA TRP A 201 6.66 0.84 1.89
C TRP A 201 6.39 0.43 0.44
N ILE A 202 7.24 -0.37 -0.21
CA ILE A 202 6.93 -0.90 -1.56
C ILE A 202 6.06 -2.14 -1.44
N GLY A 203 6.53 -3.14 -0.68
CA GLY A 203 5.86 -4.44 -0.60
C GLY A 203 4.39 -4.33 -0.15
N ARG A 204 4.08 -3.41 0.76
CA ARG A 204 2.71 -3.23 1.25
C ARG A 204 1.74 -2.60 0.24
N PHE A 205 2.25 -1.90 -0.77
CA PHE A 205 1.45 -1.17 -1.74
C PHE A 205 1.36 -1.84 -3.12
N LEU A 206 2.05 -2.96 -3.33
CA LEU A 206 1.81 -3.82 -4.48
C LEU A 206 0.48 -4.56 -4.35
N ASP A 207 -0.21 -4.80 -5.47
CA ASP A 207 -1.44 -5.59 -5.51
C ASP A 207 -1.31 -6.78 -6.48
N PRO A 208 -1.40 -8.03 -5.99
CA PRO A 208 -1.34 -8.40 -4.58
C PRO A 208 0.06 -8.11 -3.97
N PRO A 209 0.16 -7.88 -2.64
CA PRO A 209 1.45 -7.69 -2.00
C PRO A 209 2.23 -9.00 -2.02
N PRO A 210 3.56 -8.93 -1.96
CA PRO A 210 4.38 -10.13 -1.87
C PRO A 210 4.04 -10.94 -0.61
N ARG A 211 4.27 -12.25 -0.68
CA ARG A 211 4.06 -13.14 0.47
C ARG A 211 5.06 -12.78 1.58
N ASP A 212 4.59 -12.86 2.82
CA ASP A 212 5.43 -12.76 4.02
C ASP A 212 6.14 -14.10 4.21
N PHE A 213 7.46 -14.14 4.00
CA PHE A 213 8.26 -15.35 4.12
C PHE A 213 8.41 -15.85 5.56
N THR A 214 8.06 -15.02 6.54
CA THR A 214 8.06 -15.40 7.97
C THR A 214 6.76 -16.05 8.41
N ASP A 215 5.70 -15.94 7.61
CA ASP A 215 4.40 -16.54 7.88
C ASP A 215 4.38 -18.01 7.42
N PRO A 216 4.17 -18.98 8.34
CA PRO A 216 4.23 -20.41 8.03
C PRO A 216 3.17 -20.87 7.01
N ARG A 217 2.13 -20.06 6.75
CA ARG A 217 1.11 -20.38 5.74
C ARG A 217 1.64 -20.34 4.31
N TRP A 218 2.76 -19.66 4.09
CA TRP A 218 3.35 -19.47 2.76
C TRP A 218 4.58 -20.33 2.51
N GLY A 219 4.82 -21.37 3.32
CA GLY A 219 5.89 -22.33 3.09
C GLY A 219 5.75 -22.97 1.70
N LEU A 220 6.87 -23.05 0.97
CA LEU A 220 6.97 -23.61 -0.36
C LEU A 220 8.10 -24.62 -0.35
N ASP A 221 7.88 -25.82 -0.88
CA ASP A 221 8.99 -26.75 -1.06
C ASP A 221 10.08 -26.10 -1.93
N ARG A 222 11.30 -26.60 -1.82
CA ARG A 222 12.44 -25.98 -2.47
C ARG A 222 12.28 -25.87 -3.99
N ALA A 223 11.75 -26.91 -4.65
CA ALA A 223 11.56 -26.90 -6.09
C ALA A 223 10.49 -25.86 -6.50
N ALA A 224 9.42 -25.71 -5.72
CA ALA A 224 8.39 -24.69 -5.92
C ALA A 224 8.94 -23.28 -5.71
N LEU A 225 9.82 -23.07 -4.73
CA LEU A 225 10.48 -21.80 -4.51
C LEU A 225 11.41 -21.43 -5.68
N GLU A 226 12.24 -22.37 -6.13
CA GLU A 226 13.12 -22.17 -7.29
C GLU A 226 12.32 -21.89 -8.57
N ARG A 227 11.22 -22.62 -8.82
CA ARG A 227 10.31 -22.33 -9.94
C ARG A 227 9.71 -20.93 -9.84
N ALA A 228 9.21 -20.53 -8.67
CA ALA A 228 8.62 -19.20 -8.48
C ALA A 228 9.63 -18.07 -8.73
N ILE A 229 10.90 -18.26 -8.37
CA ILE A 229 11.97 -17.31 -8.69
C ILE A 229 12.26 -17.32 -10.20
N ARG A 230 12.41 -18.50 -10.79
CA ARG A 230 12.76 -18.66 -12.21
C ARG A 230 11.70 -18.08 -13.14
N GLU A 231 10.45 -18.42 -12.89
CA GLU A 231 9.30 -18.16 -13.77
C GLU A 231 8.50 -16.92 -13.35
N GLY A 232 8.78 -16.37 -12.17
CA GLY A 232 7.96 -15.33 -11.57
C GLY A 232 6.62 -15.87 -11.08
N VAL A 233 5.70 -14.97 -10.72
CA VAL A 233 4.35 -15.37 -10.28
C VAL A 233 3.30 -14.65 -11.14
N PRO A 234 2.64 -15.36 -12.07
CA PRO A 234 1.62 -14.79 -12.95
C PRO A 234 0.51 -14.05 -12.17
N GLY A 235 0.08 -12.91 -12.70
CA GLY A 235 -0.94 -12.06 -12.06
C GLY A 235 -0.44 -11.28 -10.84
N THR A 236 0.88 -11.15 -10.67
CA THR A 236 1.51 -10.36 -9.59
C THR A 236 2.64 -9.49 -10.13
N ALA A 237 3.19 -8.63 -9.27
CA ALA A 237 4.36 -7.82 -9.60
C ALA A 237 5.70 -8.59 -9.59
N MET A 238 5.72 -9.90 -9.30
CA MET A 238 6.96 -10.68 -9.24
C MET A 238 7.38 -11.17 -10.63
N PRO A 239 8.48 -10.63 -11.23
CA PRO A 239 8.90 -10.98 -12.58
C PRO A 239 9.63 -12.33 -12.61
N ALA A 240 9.79 -12.87 -13.82
CA ALA A 240 10.61 -14.05 -14.07
C ALA A 240 12.11 -13.70 -14.04
N TRP A 241 12.87 -14.30 -13.12
CA TRP A 241 14.30 -14.01 -12.98
C TRP A 241 15.20 -14.98 -13.73
N GLY A 242 14.69 -16.07 -14.30
CA GLY A 242 15.50 -17.10 -14.97
C GLY A 242 16.27 -16.63 -16.22
N ARG A 243 15.98 -15.43 -16.74
CA ARG A 243 16.76 -14.80 -17.83
C ARG A 243 17.89 -13.89 -17.33
N VAL A 244 17.85 -13.51 -16.06
CA VAL A 244 18.81 -12.59 -15.42
C VAL A 244 19.74 -13.35 -14.48
N LEU A 245 19.20 -14.35 -13.78
CA LEU A 245 19.91 -15.16 -12.80
C LEU A 245 20.13 -16.57 -13.37
N GLY A 246 21.35 -17.08 -13.21
CA GLY A 246 21.67 -18.47 -13.53
C GLY A 246 21.13 -19.45 -12.48
N GLU A 247 21.09 -20.73 -12.82
CA GLU A 247 20.55 -21.78 -11.93
C GLU A 247 21.27 -21.87 -10.58
N ALA A 248 22.58 -21.61 -10.54
CA ALA A 248 23.32 -21.56 -9.28
C ALA A 248 22.87 -20.41 -8.37
N ASP A 249 22.53 -19.25 -8.94
CA ASP A 249 22.05 -18.08 -8.19
C ASP A 249 20.63 -18.28 -7.68
N ILE A 250 19.77 -18.93 -8.47
CA ILE A 250 18.42 -19.32 -8.06
C ILE A 250 18.47 -20.31 -6.89
N ARG A 251 19.37 -21.31 -6.96
CA ARG A 251 19.61 -22.22 -5.83
C ARG A 251 20.16 -21.47 -4.61
N ALA A 252 21.11 -20.57 -4.79
CA ALA A 252 21.64 -19.75 -3.70
C ALA A 252 20.53 -18.94 -3.00
N LEU A 253 19.66 -18.28 -3.77
CA LEU A 253 18.50 -17.56 -3.25
C LEU A 253 17.57 -18.47 -2.45
N ALA A 254 17.19 -19.63 -2.99
CA ALA A 254 16.35 -20.58 -2.29
C ALA A 254 17.01 -21.08 -0.99
N ALA A 255 18.34 -21.24 -0.97
CA ALA A 255 19.08 -21.70 0.21
C ALA A 255 19.06 -20.63 1.30
N TYR A 256 19.34 -19.38 0.94
CA TYR A 256 19.23 -18.26 1.85
C TYR A 256 17.80 -18.06 2.38
N LEU A 257 16.77 -18.10 1.54
CA LEU A 257 15.37 -17.93 1.97
C LEU A 257 14.95 -19.01 2.97
N ASP A 258 15.38 -20.25 2.76
CA ASP A 258 15.15 -21.31 3.74
C ASP A 258 15.99 -21.09 5.02
N ARG A 259 17.26 -20.71 4.89
CA ARG A 259 18.13 -20.45 6.04
C ARG A 259 17.65 -19.29 6.92
N ALA A 260 17.18 -18.21 6.31
CA ALA A 260 16.78 -16.96 6.95
C ALA A 260 15.35 -17.02 7.49
N PHE A 261 14.41 -17.61 6.74
CA PHE A 261 12.97 -17.52 7.03
C PHE A 261 12.31 -18.90 7.19
N GLY A 262 12.97 -19.98 6.77
CA GLY A 262 12.46 -21.35 6.87
C GLY A 262 11.37 -21.66 5.84
N VAL A 263 11.39 -20.99 4.68
CA VAL A 263 10.34 -21.12 3.65
C VAL A 263 10.17 -22.57 3.20
N ALA A 264 11.27 -23.31 2.97
CA ALA A 264 11.22 -24.69 2.51
C ALA A 264 11.00 -25.70 3.63
N ARG A 265 11.65 -25.50 4.79
CA ARG A 265 11.44 -26.36 5.97
C ARG A 265 10.01 -26.31 6.52
N ARG A 266 9.26 -25.25 6.22
CA ARG A 266 7.84 -25.09 6.62
C ARG A 266 6.85 -25.53 5.53
N ALA A 267 7.32 -26.04 4.39
CA ALA A 267 6.45 -26.56 3.35
C ALA A 267 5.57 -27.68 3.93
N ARG A 268 4.25 -27.51 3.85
CA ARG A 268 3.34 -28.62 4.17
C ARG A 268 3.47 -29.68 3.07
N PRO A 269 3.47 -30.98 3.42
CA PRO A 269 3.39 -32.03 2.40
C PRO A 269 2.14 -31.79 1.56
N SER A 270 2.33 -31.72 0.23
CA SER A 270 1.21 -31.58 -0.70
C SER A 270 0.28 -32.79 -0.53
N PRO A 271 -1.05 -32.63 -0.44
CA PRO A 271 -1.92 -33.78 -0.55
C PRO A 271 -1.61 -34.46 -1.90
N ALA A 272 -1.40 -35.78 -1.87
CA ALA A 272 -1.23 -36.58 -3.09
C ALA A 272 -2.32 -36.21 -4.10
N PRO A 273 -2.04 -36.23 -5.42
CA PRO A 273 -3.02 -35.83 -6.42
C PRO A 273 -4.29 -36.66 -6.24
N GLY A 274 -5.29 -36.04 -5.63
CA GLY A 274 -6.62 -36.62 -5.49
C GLY A 274 -7.15 -36.85 -6.90
N ARG A 275 -7.80 -38.00 -7.10
CA ARG A 275 -8.51 -38.34 -8.34
C ARG A 275 -9.24 -37.10 -8.87
N PRO A 276 -9.20 -36.85 -10.19
CA PRO A 276 -9.83 -35.67 -10.77
C PRO A 276 -11.28 -35.62 -10.29
N ILE A 277 -11.64 -34.51 -9.63
CA ILE A 277 -13.01 -34.20 -9.31
C ILE A 277 -13.70 -34.04 -10.66
N SER A 278 -14.55 -35.00 -11.04
CA SER A 278 -15.38 -34.89 -12.23
C SER A 278 -16.14 -33.56 -12.17
N SER A 279 -15.90 -32.69 -13.15
CA SER A 279 -16.60 -31.42 -13.28
C SER A 279 -18.11 -31.66 -13.24
N PRO A 280 -18.89 -30.95 -12.41
CA PRO A 280 -20.33 -30.95 -12.58
C PRO A 280 -20.66 -30.32 -13.93
N ALA A 281 -21.57 -30.97 -14.67
CA ALA A 281 -22.01 -30.59 -16.00
C ALA A 281 -22.41 -29.10 -16.07
N SER A 282 -22.01 -28.46 -17.17
CA SER A 282 -22.35 -27.09 -17.54
C SER A 282 -23.86 -26.84 -17.43
N SER A 283 -24.26 -25.84 -16.64
CA SER A 283 -25.56 -25.18 -16.83
C SER A 283 -25.47 -24.15 -17.96
N PRO A 284 -26.54 -23.97 -18.77
CA PRO A 284 -26.52 -23.09 -19.93
C PRO A 284 -26.82 -21.64 -19.55
N GLY A 285 -26.19 -20.71 -20.27
CA GLY A 285 -26.69 -19.34 -20.43
C GLY A 285 -25.99 -18.25 -19.62
N ALA A 286 -24.93 -17.68 -20.18
CA ALA A 286 -24.51 -16.31 -19.88
C ALA A 286 -24.55 -15.50 -21.19
N PRO A 287 -25.08 -14.26 -21.21
CA PRO A 287 -25.22 -13.51 -22.44
C PRO A 287 -23.85 -13.03 -22.95
N ARG A 288 -23.65 -13.21 -24.25
CA ARG A 288 -22.47 -12.79 -25.02
C ARG A 288 -22.46 -11.26 -25.11
N TRP A 289 -21.52 -10.61 -24.42
CA TRP A 289 -21.27 -9.18 -24.55
C TRP A 289 -20.76 -8.88 -25.98
N GLN A 290 -21.60 -8.26 -26.81
CA GLN A 290 -21.19 -7.68 -28.08
C GLN A 290 -20.59 -6.29 -27.82
N ARG A 291 -19.45 -6.00 -28.48
CA ARG A 291 -18.81 -4.67 -28.43
C ARG A 291 -19.73 -3.65 -29.13
N ALA A 292 -19.94 -2.50 -28.48
CA ALA A 292 -20.65 -1.37 -29.07
C ALA A 292 -19.84 -0.79 -30.27
N PRO A 293 -20.49 -0.40 -31.38
CA PRO A 293 -19.82 0.23 -32.51
C PRO A 293 -19.45 1.69 -32.20
N LYS A 294 -18.31 2.13 -32.75
CA LYS A 294 -17.89 3.53 -32.74
C LYS A 294 -18.82 4.34 -33.66
N LYS A 295 -19.42 5.42 -33.13
CA LYS A 295 -20.14 6.42 -33.93
C LYS A 295 -19.17 7.47 -34.46
N GLY A 296 -19.28 7.77 -35.75
CA GLY A 296 -19.00 9.09 -36.31
C GLY A 296 -17.97 9.14 -37.44
N GLU A 297 -18.37 8.76 -38.65
CA GLU A 297 -17.96 9.46 -39.88
C GLU A 297 -19.19 9.55 -40.78
N GLU A 298 -19.67 10.78 -40.98
CA GLU A 298 -20.81 11.14 -41.81
C GLU A 298 -20.34 11.56 -43.21
N GLY A 299 -21.13 11.16 -44.21
CA GLY A 299 -21.39 11.92 -45.44
C GLY A 299 -21.01 11.21 -46.74
N PRO A 300 -21.55 11.65 -47.88
CA PRO A 300 -22.78 12.42 -48.13
C PRO A 300 -23.98 11.55 -48.54
#